data_AF-A0A838VHB7-F1
#
_entry.id   AF-A0A838VHB7-F1
#
_cell.length_a   1.000
_cell.length_b   1.000
_cell.length_c   1.000
_cell.angle_alpha   90.00
_cell.angle_beta   90.00
_cell.angle_gamma   90.00
#
_symmetry.space_group_name_H-M   'P 1'
#
loop_
_entity.id
_entity.type
_entity.pdbx_description
1 polymer ?
#
loop_
_entity_poly.entity_id
_entity_poly.type
_entity_poly.pdbx_seq_one_letter_code
_entity_poly.pdbx_strand_id
1 'polypeptide(L)'
;TYNSAETDSQKVKSLLQEVVQQVKDLGGSPARMLFVLNRIDVFRADRNWPETEKRFVENAIRDIKKELTEYLKEYTEEIENIKVVKLSTWPALLALQTQNHDDIYSADACKKIDNNFNGLIEDILEDLPRNTQKWSRHDKNRVAEALWQKSYAEEFQENLRQHISQHFPQLVIPQIIECFNVTAGNAITEWSTQTTAAILNSSEKHYVKECEKISWIRSSLERFLEISDINLKKPFEILDAKVKQVLAKQSEDDVVKYIRIIIRELQNDKPYDELGEKLYPVYSWESEFQRGINQVLEAVAKSLESGRIDLNSPNLKKANASNVSLLAINLNRLINLGYTTDIAKKGKTIEARTDADKNILKQINEELNVLAIHLNLVIEDVLKQISTQELNRIYYAVSELFRCHLSYIEKETNDIAPTIAIKFPESELIKVNSHLTFNFRFQAGFPIKEENWEEAIQVERKIRRWYTLWLWEDTISETKYQTRSSDNARLPSVEDLLTSWVRQAKEQDSERVNQVARWLLEQIDCLKKNVDKIQTDIIDRYQERLDKAKQEITIDYETKRNVWQPIQQKAQNLTEEFYSLEKNWKSNN
;
A
#
# COMPACT_ATOMS: atom_id res chain seq x y z
N THR A 1 -10.95 -1.35 13.46
CA THR A 1 -11.56 -1.86 14.72
C THR A 1 -11.49 -3.36 14.76
N TYR A 2 -11.08 -3.97 15.89
CA TYR A 2 -10.94 -5.41 16.07
C TYR A 2 -12.10 -5.96 16.92
N ASN A 3 -12.71 -7.10 16.54
CA ASN A 3 -13.82 -7.70 17.30
C ASN A 3 -13.30 -8.72 18.33
N SER A 4 -13.36 -8.39 19.62
CA SER A 4 -12.86 -9.23 20.72
C SER A 4 -13.68 -10.50 21.00
N ALA A 5 -14.85 -10.63 20.39
CA ALA A 5 -15.71 -11.80 20.55
C ALA A 5 -15.35 -12.97 19.63
N GLU A 6 -14.48 -12.76 18.63
CA GLU A 6 -14.15 -13.77 17.64
C GLU A 6 -13.08 -14.72 18.19
N THR A 7 -13.40 -16.02 18.23
CA THR A 7 -12.51 -17.07 18.77
C THR A 7 -12.00 -18.02 17.68
N ASP A 8 -12.56 -17.96 16.48
CA ASP A 8 -12.11 -18.77 15.35
C ASP A 8 -10.75 -18.25 14.84
N SER A 9 -9.73 -19.12 14.84
CA SER A 9 -8.36 -18.75 14.46
C SER A 9 -8.23 -18.26 13.02
N GLN A 10 -9.04 -18.77 12.08
CA GLN A 10 -9.04 -18.32 10.70
C GLN A 10 -9.67 -16.94 10.57
N LYS A 11 -10.75 -16.68 11.31
CA LYS A 11 -11.40 -15.36 11.31
C LYS A 11 -10.57 -14.31 12.04
N VAL A 12 -9.90 -14.67 13.14
CA VAL A 12 -8.93 -13.81 13.83
C VAL A 12 -7.82 -13.37 12.87
N LYS A 13 -7.27 -14.31 12.08
CA LYS A 13 -6.27 -13.98 11.06
C LYS A 13 -6.83 -13.05 9.98
N SER A 14 -8.05 -13.29 9.52
CA SER A 14 -8.72 -12.40 8.56
C SER A 14 -8.95 -10.99 9.12
N LEU A 15 -9.31 -10.86 10.39
CA LEU A 15 -9.51 -9.57 11.06
C LEU A 15 -8.19 -8.80 11.18
N LEU A 16 -7.09 -9.48 11.49
CA LEU A 16 -5.76 -8.83 11.53
C LEU A 16 -5.35 -8.32 10.15
N GLN A 17 -5.58 -9.10 9.09
CA GLN A 17 -5.34 -8.65 7.71
C GLN A 17 -6.22 -7.47 7.33
N GLU A 18 -7.47 -7.45 7.79
CA GLU A 18 -8.38 -6.31 7.58
C GLU A 18 -7.88 -5.05 8.29
N VAL A 19 -7.30 -5.17 9.49
CA VAL A 19 -6.66 -4.04 10.19
C VAL A 19 -5.52 -3.46 9.37
N VAL A 20 -4.60 -4.31 8.88
CA VAL A 20 -3.51 -3.87 7.99
C VAL A 20 -4.07 -3.17 6.76
N GLN A 21 -5.14 -3.72 6.19
CA GLN A 21 -5.77 -3.18 5.00
C GLN A 21 -6.38 -1.80 5.24
N GLN A 22 -7.08 -1.60 6.36
CA GLN A 22 -7.65 -0.32 6.77
C GLN A 22 -6.54 0.74 6.95
N VAL A 23 -5.39 0.34 7.51
CA VAL A 23 -4.24 1.24 7.64
C VAL A 23 -3.72 1.64 6.26
N LYS A 24 -3.58 0.70 5.32
CA LYS A 24 -3.18 1.00 3.93
C LYS A 24 -4.19 1.90 3.20
N ASP A 25 -5.49 1.67 3.43
CA ASP A 25 -6.58 2.42 2.77
C ASP A 25 -6.66 3.86 3.28
N LEU A 26 -6.48 4.07 4.59
CA LEU A 26 -6.41 5.41 5.19
C LEU A 26 -5.14 6.16 4.78
N GLY A 27 -4.06 5.43 4.51
CA GLY A 27 -2.76 5.98 4.16
C GLY A 27 -2.03 6.62 5.35
N GLY A 28 -0.72 6.80 5.19
CA GLY A 28 0.13 7.43 6.20
C GLY A 28 0.52 6.51 7.37
N SER A 29 1.15 7.10 8.39
CA SER A 29 1.76 6.36 9.52
C SER A 29 0.71 5.77 10.48
N PRO A 30 0.86 4.49 10.90
CA PRO A 30 0.06 3.86 11.94
C PRO A 30 0.03 4.61 13.27
N ALA A 31 1.08 5.37 13.60
CA ALA A 31 1.11 6.19 14.83
C ALA A 31 -0.04 7.22 14.87
N ARG A 32 -0.54 7.64 13.71
CA ARG A 32 -1.65 8.60 13.61
C ARG A 32 -3.02 7.94 13.72
N MET A 33 -3.08 6.62 13.89
CA MET A 33 -4.31 5.85 13.95
C MET A 33 -4.61 5.37 15.36
N LEU A 34 -5.89 5.39 15.73
CA LEU A 34 -6.35 4.85 17.00
C LEU A 34 -6.92 3.45 16.79
N PHE A 35 -6.29 2.45 17.38
CA PHE A 35 -6.73 1.06 17.27
C PHE A 35 -7.72 0.75 18.39
N VAL A 36 -8.89 0.24 18.03
CA VAL A 36 -9.97 -0.04 18.98
C VAL A 36 -10.26 -1.53 19.03
N LEU A 37 -10.10 -2.14 20.21
CA LEU A 37 -10.60 -3.48 20.54
C LEU A 37 -12.06 -3.35 20.95
N ASN A 38 -12.97 -3.64 20.03
CA ASN A 38 -14.40 -3.57 20.23
C ASN A 38 -14.95 -4.87 20.82
N ARG A 39 -16.08 -4.78 21.53
CA ARG A 39 -16.76 -5.90 22.20
C ARG A 39 -15.98 -6.50 23.38
N ILE A 40 -15.27 -5.66 24.12
CA ILE A 40 -14.58 -6.08 25.35
C ILE A 40 -15.57 -6.56 26.43
N ASP A 41 -16.84 -6.12 26.37
CA ASP A 41 -17.92 -6.56 27.26
C ASP A 41 -18.09 -8.09 27.35
N VAL A 42 -17.69 -8.85 26.32
CA VAL A 42 -17.79 -10.31 26.29
C VAL A 42 -17.04 -10.99 27.43
N PHE A 43 -15.93 -10.40 27.90
CA PHE A 43 -15.14 -10.99 28.98
C PHE A 43 -15.87 -10.95 30.32
N ARG A 44 -16.83 -10.04 30.51
CA ARG A 44 -17.54 -9.84 31.78
C ARG A 44 -18.41 -11.02 32.21
N ALA A 45 -18.65 -11.99 31.30
CA ALA A 45 -19.29 -13.26 31.63
C ALA A 45 -18.36 -14.26 32.34
N ASP A 46 -17.04 -14.07 32.32
CA ASP A 46 -16.05 -14.92 33.01
C ASP A 46 -15.94 -14.53 34.49
N ARG A 47 -15.80 -15.52 35.38
CA ARG A 47 -15.58 -15.29 36.82
C ARG A 47 -14.21 -14.66 37.09
N ASN A 48 -13.23 -14.93 36.23
CA ASN A 48 -11.88 -14.37 36.32
C ASN A 48 -11.62 -13.36 35.18
N TRP A 49 -12.66 -12.59 34.85
CA TRP A 49 -12.65 -11.68 33.69
C TRP A 49 -11.52 -10.65 33.69
N PRO A 50 -11.04 -10.07 34.82
CA PRO A 50 -9.96 -9.07 34.75
C PRO A 50 -8.68 -9.65 34.16
N GLU A 51 -8.30 -10.87 34.56
CA GLU A 51 -7.09 -11.55 34.10
C GLU A 51 -7.27 -12.07 32.66
N THR A 52 -8.45 -12.58 32.32
CA THR A 52 -8.75 -13.04 30.96
C THR A 52 -8.78 -11.87 29.98
N GLU A 53 -9.40 -10.75 30.33
CA GLU A 53 -9.40 -9.51 29.54
C GLU A 53 -7.96 -9.00 29.34
N LYS A 54 -7.19 -8.86 30.42
CA LYS A 54 -5.81 -8.35 30.36
C LYS A 54 -4.93 -9.19 29.42
N ARG A 55 -4.95 -10.51 29.59
CA ARG A 55 -4.18 -11.44 28.75
C ARG A 55 -4.62 -11.41 27.29
N PHE A 56 -5.93 -11.30 27.03
CA PHE A 56 -6.43 -11.15 25.67
C PHE A 56 -5.92 -9.85 25.04
N VAL A 57 -6.02 -8.73 25.75
CA VAL A 57 -5.58 -7.42 25.26
C VAL A 57 -4.08 -7.43 24.96
N GLU A 58 -3.24 -7.95 25.86
CA GLU A 58 -1.80 -8.07 25.64
C GLU A 58 -1.46 -8.92 24.39
N ASN A 59 -2.14 -10.05 24.22
CA ASN A 59 -1.96 -10.90 23.04
C ASN A 59 -2.44 -10.21 21.76
N ALA A 60 -3.61 -9.58 21.77
CA ALA A 60 -4.16 -8.87 20.63
C ALA A 60 -3.27 -7.71 20.19
N ILE A 61 -2.71 -6.95 21.15
CA ILE A 61 -1.74 -5.88 20.86
C ILE A 61 -0.50 -6.46 20.18
N ARG A 62 0.08 -7.54 20.73
CA ARG A 62 1.25 -8.19 20.14
C ARG A 62 0.97 -8.69 18.72
N ASP A 63 -0.19 -9.29 18.50
CA ASP A 63 -0.56 -9.86 17.20
C ASP A 63 -0.84 -8.75 16.16
N ILE A 64 -1.49 -7.66 16.56
CA ILE A 64 -1.68 -6.45 15.73
C ILE A 64 -0.32 -5.85 15.35
N LYS A 65 0.56 -5.62 16.33
CA LYS A 65 1.90 -5.09 16.08
C LYS A 65 2.69 -5.98 15.12
N LYS A 66 2.72 -7.28 15.38
CA LYS A 66 3.42 -8.24 14.52
C LYS A 66 2.93 -8.22 13.08
N GLU A 67 1.62 -8.23 12.87
CA GLU A 67 1.04 -8.17 11.53
C GLU A 67 1.32 -6.82 10.86
N LEU A 68 1.19 -5.69 11.57
CA LEU A 68 1.55 -4.39 11.02
C LEU A 68 3.03 -4.33 10.65
N THR A 69 3.94 -4.78 11.52
CA THR A 69 5.39 -4.76 11.25
C THR A 69 5.74 -5.63 10.05
N GLU A 70 5.05 -6.75 9.82
CA GLU A 70 5.32 -7.60 8.66
C GLU A 70 4.98 -6.90 7.33
N TYR A 71 3.86 -6.16 7.28
CA TYR A 71 3.37 -5.54 6.05
C TYR A 71 3.78 -4.07 5.85
N LEU A 72 4.15 -3.38 6.93
CA LEU A 72 4.43 -1.95 6.99
C LEU A 72 5.78 -1.68 7.68
N LYS A 73 6.84 -2.32 7.18
CA LYS A 73 8.20 -2.25 7.76
C LYS A 73 8.75 -0.83 7.82
N GLU A 74 8.32 0.03 6.91
CA GLU A 74 8.65 1.46 6.90
C GLU A 74 8.16 2.21 8.15
N TYR A 75 7.26 1.63 8.93
CA TYR A 75 6.70 2.23 10.15
C TYR A 75 7.05 1.44 11.42
N THR A 76 8.13 0.66 11.42
CA THR A 76 8.45 -0.26 12.54
C THR A 76 8.53 0.45 13.90
N GLU A 77 9.19 1.61 13.97
CA GLU A 77 9.31 2.40 15.22
C GLU A 77 7.96 2.98 15.65
N GLU A 78 7.16 3.45 14.69
CA GLU A 78 5.83 3.97 14.92
C GLU A 78 4.85 2.87 15.39
N ILE A 79 4.98 1.66 14.85
CA ILE A 79 4.17 0.49 15.19
C ILE A 79 4.44 0.05 16.63
N GLU A 80 5.68 0.15 17.11
CA GLU A 80 5.99 -0.19 18.49
C GLU A 80 5.32 0.76 19.50
N ASN A 81 4.97 1.96 19.08
CA ASN A 81 4.35 2.97 19.93
C ASN A 81 2.83 3.09 19.74
N ILE A 82 2.19 2.18 18.99
CA ILE A 82 0.74 2.27 18.73
C ILE A 82 -0.07 2.18 20.01
N LYS A 83 -1.10 3.03 20.08
CA LYS A 83 -2.07 3.03 21.17
C LYS A 83 -3.29 2.19 20.78
N VAL A 84 -3.51 1.13 21.56
CA VAL A 84 -4.66 0.24 21.42
C VAL A 84 -5.60 0.47 22.60
N VAL A 85 -6.86 0.78 22.30
CA VAL A 85 -7.87 1.20 23.27
C VAL A 85 -9.01 0.19 23.31
N LYS A 86 -9.53 -0.06 24.51
CA LYS A 86 -10.68 -0.92 24.76
C LYS A 86 -11.97 -0.15 24.55
N LEU A 87 -12.97 -0.76 23.92
CA LEU A 87 -14.29 -0.16 23.79
C LEU A 87 -15.35 -1.25 23.64
N SER A 88 -16.55 -0.98 24.13
CA SER A 88 -17.75 -1.74 23.76
C SER A 88 -18.74 -0.76 23.15
N THR A 89 -18.73 -0.65 21.82
CA THR A 89 -19.39 0.45 21.11
C THR A 89 -20.90 0.48 21.32
N TRP A 90 -21.55 -0.68 21.39
CA TRP A 90 -23.00 -0.75 21.54
C TRP A 90 -23.45 -0.32 22.95
N PRO A 91 -22.88 -0.83 24.05
CA PRO A 91 -23.07 -0.25 25.38
C PRO A 91 -22.79 1.26 25.46
N ALA A 92 -21.68 1.73 24.89
CA ALA A 92 -21.31 3.15 24.90
C ALA A 92 -22.35 4.02 24.16
N LEU A 93 -22.83 3.55 23.01
CA LEU A 93 -23.88 4.22 22.24
C LEU A 93 -25.20 4.26 23.02
N LEU A 94 -25.59 3.15 23.65
CA LEU A 94 -26.83 3.08 24.44
C LEU A 94 -26.79 4.00 25.67
N ALA A 95 -25.62 4.16 26.30
CA ALA A 95 -25.42 5.12 27.38
C ALA A 95 -25.73 6.56 26.92
N LEU A 96 -25.21 6.97 25.76
CA LEU A 96 -25.51 8.29 25.16
C LEU A 96 -26.98 8.44 24.78
N GLN A 97 -27.58 7.40 24.17
CA GLN A 97 -28.98 7.42 23.77
C GLN A 97 -29.94 7.49 24.96
N THR A 98 -29.56 6.91 26.10
CA THR A 98 -30.34 6.97 27.35
C THR A 98 -30.45 8.40 27.88
N GLN A 99 -29.40 9.21 27.65
CA GLN A 99 -29.32 10.62 28.05
C GLN A 99 -30.00 11.60 27.06
N ASN A 100 -30.59 11.09 25.97
CA ASN A 100 -31.26 11.93 24.97
C ASN A 100 -32.51 12.63 25.57
N HIS A 101 -32.83 13.81 25.06
CA HIS A 101 -34.00 14.60 25.45
C HIS A 101 -35.33 14.00 24.97
N ASP A 102 -35.30 13.14 23.93
CA ASP A 102 -36.49 12.44 23.46
C ASP A 102 -36.76 11.20 24.33
N ASP A 103 -37.88 11.23 25.07
CA ASP A 103 -38.30 10.18 25.99
C ASP A 103 -38.56 8.82 25.31
N ILE A 104 -38.98 8.81 24.03
CA ILE A 104 -39.23 7.57 23.28
C ILE A 104 -37.90 6.90 22.95
N TYR A 105 -36.95 7.66 22.44
CA TYR A 105 -35.59 7.16 22.14
C TYR A 105 -34.85 6.72 23.41
N SER A 106 -34.96 7.50 24.50
CA SER A 106 -34.38 7.17 25.79
C SER A 106 -34.98 5.88 26.38
N ALA A 107 -36.30 5.71 26.31
CA ALA A 107 -36.96 4.49 26.80
C ALA A 107 -36.61 3.24 25.98
N ASP A 108 -36.51 3.35 24.65
CA ASP A 108 -36.05 2.26 23.79
C ASP A 108 -34.60 1.85 24.09
N ALA A 109 -33.71 2.83 24.32
CA ALA A 109 -32.34 2.55 24.76
C ALA A 109 -32.31 1.82 26.10
N CYS A 110 -33.08 2.28 27.10
CA CYS A 110 -33.18 1.61 28.41
C CYS A 110 -33.63 0.15 28.28
N LYS A 111 -34.64 -0.11 27.42
CA LYS A 111 -35.12 -1.47 27.15
C LYS A 111 -34.04 -2.34 26.49
N LYS A 112 -33.25 -1.78 25.57
CA LYS A 112 -32.14 -2.50 24.92
C LYS A 112 -31.02 -2.82 25.91
N ILE A 113 -30.73 -1.91 26.83
CA ILE A 113 -29.74 -2.11 27.90
C ILE A 113 -30.16 -3.27 28.81
N ASP A 114 -31.39 -3.24 29.33
CA ASP A 114 -31.91 -4.28 30.22
C ASP A 114 -31.89 -5.68 29.57
N ASN A 115 -32.24 -5.76 28.29
CA ASN A 115 -32.29 -7.04 27.58
C ASN A 115 -30.91 -7.64 27.22
N ASN A 116 -29.91 -6.81 26.94
CA ASN A 116 -28.65 -7.27 26.33
C ASN A 116 -27.42 -7.06 27.22
N PHE A 117 -27.50 -6.17 28.21
CA PHE A 117 -26.36 -5.70 28.99
C PHE A 117 -26.63 -5.64 30.49
N ASN A 118 -27.66 -6.33 30.98
CA ASN A 118 -27.97 -6.40 32.41
C ASN A 118 -26.78 -6.87 33.26
N GLY A 119 -26.01 -7.86 32.81
CA GLY A 119 -24.81 -8.34 33.50
C GLY A 119 -23.68 -7.30 33.60
N LEU A 120 -23.69 -6.25 32.76
CA LEU A 120 -22.76 -5.13 32.93
C LEU A 120 -23.21 -4.24 34.09
N ILE A 121 -24.50 -4.05 34.34
CA ILE A 121 -25.03 -3.06 35.29
C ILE A 121 -25.84 -3.69 36.43
N GLU A 122 -25.57 -4.97 36.76
CA GLU A 122 -26.32 -5.77 37.72
C GLU A 122 -26.48 -5.04 39.06
N ASP A 123 -25.39 -4.48 39.57
CA ASP A 123 -25.32 -3.70 40.82
C ASP A 123 -26.34 -2.53 40.89
N ILE A 124 -26.74 -1.98 39.75
CA ILE A 124 -27.69 -0.86 39.68
C ILE A 124 -29.10 -1.37 39.42
N LEU A 125 -29.25 -2.45 38.65
CA LEU A 125 -30.55 -3.00 38.31
C LEU A 125 -31.28 -3.60 39.52
N GLU A 126 -30.55 -4.07 40.54
CA GLU A 126 -31.15 -4.55 41.80
C GLU A 126 -32.00 -3.47 42.50
N ASP A 127 -31.60 -2.21 42.39
CA ASP A 127 -32.26 -1.06 43.01
C ASP A 127 -33.43 -0.48 42.18
N LEU A 128 -33.59 -0.94 40.92
CA LEU A 128 -34.48 -0.31 39.95
C LEU A 128 -35.77 -1.10 39.69
N PRO A 129 -36.87 -0.44 39.29
CA PRO A 129 -38.06 -1.13 38.82
C PRO A 129 -37.72 -2.02 37.61
N ARG A 130 -38.15 -3.30 37.61
CA ARG A 130 -37.99 -4.22 36.47
C ARG A 130 -38.58 -3.70 35.14
N ASN A 131 -39.52 -2.76 35.19
CA ASN A 131 -40.03 -2.12 33.98
C ASN A 131 -39.24 -0.82 33.71
N THR A 132 -38.46 -0.81 32.63
CA THR A 132 -37.63 0.32 32.21
C THR A 132 -38.42 1.61 31.93
N GLN A 133 -39.72 1.52 31.63
CA GLN A 133 -40.59 2.69 31.46
C GLN A 133 -40.89 3.42 32.78
N LYS A 134 -40.66 2.77 33.93
CA LYS A 134 -40.85 3.36 35.26
C LYS A 134 -39.58 4.02 35.80
N TRP A 135 -38.47 3.97 35.05
CA TRP A 135 -37.22 4.59 35.47
C TRP A 135 -37.35 6.10 35.44
N SER A 136 -37.04 6.73 36.57
CA SER A 136 -36.93 8.18 36.65
C SER A 136 -35.75 8.67 35.82
N ARG A 137 -35.71 9.97 35.54
CA ARG A 137 -34.55 10.58 34.88
C ARG A 137 -33.24 10.37 35.66
N HIS A 138 -33.33 10.31 36.99
CA HIS A 138 -32.19 10.02 37.86
C HIS A 138 -31.70 8.58 37.66
N ASP A 139 -32.62 7.62 37.59
CA ASP A 139 -32.30 6.20 37.37
C ASP A 139 -31.66 5.98 36.00
N LYS A 140 -32.22 6.60 34.96
CA LYS A 140 -31.67 6.59 33.60
C LYS A 140 -30.24 7.13 33.56
N ASN A 141 -29.96 8.22 34.27
CA ASN A 141 -28.61 8.78 34.36
C ASN A 141 -27.63 7.85 35.07
N ARG A 142 -28.03 7.25 36.20
CA ARG A 142 -27.20 6.25 36.92
C ARG A 142 -26.83 5.07 36.01
N VAL A 143 -27.81 4.54 35.28
CA VAL A 143 -27.60 3.45 34.32
C VAL A 143 -26.66 3.88 33.19
N ALA A 144 -26.87 5.08 32.63
CA ALA A 144 -26.03 5.61 31.57
C ALA A 144 -24.57 5.81 32.02
N GLU A 145 -24.33 6.40 33.20
CA GLU A 145 -22.99 6.61 33.75
C GLU A 145 -22.24 5.30 33.99
N ALA A 146 -22.91 4.31 34.59
CA ALA A 146 -22.27 3.02 34.82
C ALA A 146 -21.99 2.25 33.53
N LEU A 147 -22.91 2.31 32.57
CA LEU A 147 -22.70 1.70 31.25
C LEU A 147 -21.58 2.42 30.48
N TRP A 148 -21.48 3.74 30.61
CA TRP A 148 -20.39 4.55 30.04
C TRP A 148 -19.01 4.11 30.58
N GLN A 149 -18.91 3.93 31.90
CA GLN A 149 -17.68 3.43 32.52
C GLN A 149 -17.36 1.98 32.14
N LYS A 150 -18.34 1.07 32.30
CA LYS A 150 -18.13 -0.37 32.07
C LYS A 150 -17.94 -0.73 30.58
N SER A 151 -18.29 0.17 29.66
CA SER A 151 -18.02 0.05 28.23
C SER A 151 -16.65 0.59 27.80
N TYR A 152 -15.85 1.13 28.73
CA TYR A 152 -14.59 1.83 28.47
C TYR A 152 -14.74 3.09 27.61
N ALA A 153 -15.94 3.67 27.55
CA ALA A 153 -16.21 4.84 26.72
C ALA A 153 -15.47 6.10 27.21
N GLU A 154 -15.34 6.28 28.53
CA GLU A 154 -14.58 7.37 29.13
C GLU A 154 -13.09 7.28 28.78
N GLU A 155 -12.50 6.08 28.93
CA GLU A 155 -11.11 5.80 28.53
C GLU A 155 -10.90 6.06 27.03
N PHE A 156 -11.85 5.63 26.19
CA PHE A 156 -11.80 5.90 24.75
C PHE A 156 -11.86 7.39 24.43
N GLN A 157 -12.76 8.15 25.03
CA GLN A 157 -12.90 9.58 24.79
C GLN A 157 -11.63 10.34 25.20
N GLU A 158 -11.06 10.03 26.36
CA GLU A 158 -9.83 10.68 26.82
C GLU A 158 -8.65 10.33 25.90
N ASN A 159 -8.52 9.07 25.50
CA ASN A 159 -7.49 8.64 24.57
C ASN A 159 -7.63 9.31 23.20
N LEU A 160 -8.86 9.43 22.68
CA LEU A 160 -9.13 10.13 21.43
C LEU A 160 -8.77 11.62 21.53
N ARG A 161 -9.13 12.28 22.63
CA ARG A 161 -8.78 13.68 22.89
C ARG A 161 -7.27 13.88 22.89
N GLN A 162 -6.54 13.06 23.64
CA GLN A 162 -5.08 13.10 23.68
C GLN A 162 -4.47 12.86 22.30
N HIS A 163 -4.98 11.87 21.56
CA HIS A 163 -4.51 11.52 20.23
C HIS A 163 -4.65 12.69 19.24
N ILE A 164 -5.82 13.34 19.24
CA ILE A 164 -6.08 14.53 18.42
C ILE A 164 -5.13 15.68 18.84
N SER A 165 -5.01 15.94 20.14
CA SER A 165 -4.13 17.01 20.65
C SER A 165 -2.65 16.78 20.32
N GLN A 166 -2.19 15.53 20.27
CA GLN A 166 -0.80 15.20 19.95
C GLN A 166 -0.51 15.25 18.44
N HIS A 167 -1.37 14.62 17.62
CA HIS A 167 -1.04 14.40 16.21
C HIS A 167 -1.60 15.47 15.25
N PHE A 168 -2.68 16.17 15.60
CA PHE A 168 -3.23 17.21 14.73
C PHE A 168 -2.25 18.40 14.54
N PRO A 169 -1.59 18.92 15.59
CA PRO A 169 -0.58 19.97 15.41
C PRO A 169 0.59 19.52 14.53
N GLN A 170 1.03 18.26 14.66
CA GLN A 170 2.10 17.69 13.83
C GLN A 170 1.74 17.60 12.34
N LEU A 171 0.47 17.70 11.97
CA LEU A 171 0.05 17.72 10.56
C LEU A 171 0.06 19.13 9.98
N VAL A 172 -0.43 20.10 10.74
CA VAL A 172 -0.71 21.45 10.24
C VAL A 172 0.47 22.39 10.46
N ILE A 173 1.17 22.26 11.60
CA ILE A 173 2.23 23.17 11.98
C ILE A 173 3.48 23.05 11.10
N PRO A 174 4.00 21.85 10.75
CA PRO A 174 5.19 21.78 9.89
C PRO A 174 4.98 22.48 8.56
N GLN A 175 3.79 22.35 7.95
CA GLN A 175 3.49 23.01 6.67
C GLN A 175 3.49 24.54 6.81
N ILE A 176 2.90 25.06 7.89
CA ILE A 176 2.86 26.51 8.15
C ILE A 176 4.27 27.03 8.48
N ILE A 177 5.03 26.30 9.30
CA ILE A 177 6.40 26.66 9.67
C ILE A 177 7.33 26.57 8.46
N GLU A 178 7.19 25.55 7.63
CA GLU A 178 7.98 25.40 6.41
C GLU A 178 7.69 26.55 5.44
N CYS A 179 6.41 26.85 5.16
CA CYS A 179 6.05 28.01 4.34
C CYS A 179 6.61 29.31 4.92
N PHE A 180 6.58 29.47 6.25
CA PHE A 180 7.14 30.63 6.93
C PHE A 180 8.68 30.66 6.83
N ASN A 181 9.37 29.55 7.06
CA ASN A 181 10.84 29.46 7.00
C ASN A 181 11.35 29.64 5.57
N VAL A 182 10.68 29.07 4.57
CA VAL A 182 11.01 29.26 3.16
C VAL A 182 10.79 30.72 2.76
N THR A 183 9.68 31.34 3.15
CA THR A 183 9.38 32.71 2.71
C THR A 183 10.14 33.76 3.52
N ALA A 184 9.98 33.74 4.85
CA ALA A 184 10.58 34.71 5.75
C ALA A 184 12.06 34.39 6.03
N GLY A 185 12.41 33.12 6.23
CA GLY A 185 13.80 32.72 6.48
C GLY A 185 14.71 32.96 5.26
N ASN A 186 14.25 32.67 4.04
CA ASN A 186 15.04 33.01 2.85
C ASN A 186 15.15 34.53 2.67
N ALA A 187 14.06 35.29 2.87
CA ALA A 187 14.09 36.74 2.77
C ALA A 187 15.01 37.39 3.82
N ILE A 188 14.98 36.91 5.07
CA ILE A 188 15.84 37.39 6.16
C ILE A 188 17.29 37.06 5.84
N THR A 189 17.59 35.84 5.44
CA THR A 189 18.95 35.41 5.06
C THR A 189 19.50 36.19 3.85
N GLU A 190 18.65 36.43 2.84
CA GLU A 190 18.96 37.28 1.69
C GLU A 190 19.31 38.71 2.13
N TRP A 191 18.55 39.28 3.06
CA TRP A 191 18.80 40.63 3.57
C TRP A 191 20.02 40.68 4.49
N SER A 192 20.12 39.75 5.43
CA SER A 192 21.09 39.71 6.52
C SER A 192 22.50 39.43 6.06
N THR A 193 22.62 38.62 5.01
CA THR A 193 23.90 38.05 4.61
C THR A 193 24.28 38.57 3.24
N GLN A 194 23.41 38.41 2.24
CA GLN A 194 23.73 38.77 0.86
C GLN A 194 23.72 40.29 0.64
N THR A 195 22.70 41.02 1.09
CA THR A 195 22.61 42.47 0.88
C THR A 195 23.70 43.23 1.64
N THR A 196 23.94 42.87 2.90
CA THR A 196 25.02 43.49 3.67
C THR A 196 26.41 43.13 3.13
N ALA A 197 26.65 41.86 2.73
CA ALA A 197 27.94 41.47 2.17
C ALA A 197 28.20 42.14 0.81
N ALA A 198 27.17 42.27 -0.03
CA ALA A 198 27.25 43.00 -1.30
C ALA A 198 27.67 44.46 -1.07
N ILE A 199 27.05 45.15 -0.12
CA ILE A 199 27.37 46.54 0.22
C ILE A 199 28.79 46.66 0.78
N LEU A 200 29.20 45.75 1.68
CA LEU A 200 30.51 45.76 2.30
C LEU A 200 31.65 45.34 1.37
N ASN A 201 31.35 44.70 0.23
CA ASN A 201 32.33 44.32 -0.78
C ASN A 201 32.25 45.17 -2.06
N SER A 202 31.49 46.26 -2.04
CA SER A 202 31.25 47.12 -3.22
C SER A 202 32.42 48.05 -3.61
N SER A 203 33.49 48.16 -2.81
CA SER A 203 34.67 48.93 -3.25
C SER A 203 35.37 48.23 -4.41
N GLU A 204 36.06 48.97 -5.29
CA GLU A 204 36.64 48.40 -6.53
C GLU A 204 37.46 47.12 -6.30
N LYS A 205 38.35 47.16 -5.31
CA LYS A 205 39.23 46.03 -4.97
C LYS A 205 38.48 44.86 -4.32
N HIS A 206 37.47 45.14 -3.50
CA HIS A 206 36.67 44.10 -2.86
C HIS A 206 35.66 43.48 -3.82
N TYR A 207 35.13 44.26 -4.76
CA TYR A 207 34.17 43.83 -5.76
C TYR A 207 34.77 42.79 -6.69
N VAL A 208 35.94 43.07 -7.27
CA VAL A 208 36.63 42.11 -8.15
C VAL A 208 36.91 40.79 -7.41
N LYS A 209 37.36 40.87 -6.15
CA LYS A 209 37.64 39.70 -5.31
C LYS A 209 36.37 38.91 -4.98
N GLU A 210 35.26 39.58 -4.71
CA GLU A 210 33.99 38.92 -4.41
C GLU A 210 33.37 38.30 -5.67
N CYS A 211 33.51 38.93 -6.85
CA CYS A 211 33.11 38.32 -8.13
C CYS A 211 33.92 37.05 -8.45
N GLU A 212 35.23 37.06 -8.23
CA GLU A 212 36.07 35.85 -8.34
C GLU A 212 35.60 34.75 -7.38
N LYS A 213 35.25 35.13 -6.14
CA LYS A 213 34.72 34.20 -5.13
C LYS A 213 33.36 33.64 -5.52
N ILE A 214 32.43 34.45 -6.05
CA ILE A 214 31.13 34.00 -6.55
C ILE A 214 31.32 33.01 -7.71
N SER A 215 32.24 33.30 -8.63
CA SER A 215 32.59 32.39 -9.73
C SER A 215 33.14 31.04 -9.21
N TRP A 216 34.06 31.07 -8.24
CA TRP A 216 34.58 29.87 -7.60
C TRP A 216 33.49 29.07 -6.87
N ILE A 217 32.60 29.76 -6.14
CA ILE A 217 31.47 29.12 -5.46
C ILE A 217 30.55 28.44 -6.49
N ARG A 218 30.21 29.13 -7.58
CA ARG A 218 29.35 28.60 -8.64
C ARG A 218 29.91 27.29 -9.18
N SER A 219 31.18 27.27 -9.61
CA SER A 219 31.82 26.06 -10.14
C SER A 219 31.95 24.94 -9.10
N SER A 220 32.20 25.29 -7.83
CA SER A 220 32.32 24.29 -6.74
C SER A 220 30.98 23.64 -6.42
N LEU A 221 29.90 24.43 -6.39
CA LEU A 221 28.55 23.94 -6.15
C LEU A 221 28.04 23.12 -7.34
N GLU A 222 28.23 23.58 -8.58
CA GLU A 222 27.88 22.83 -9.80
C GLU A 222 28.54 21.45 -9.79
N ARG A 223 29.84 21.38 -9.50
CA ARG A 223 30.58 20.11 -9.40
C ARG A 223 30.06 19.22 -8.28
N PHE A 224 29.77 19.79 -7.11
CA PHE A 224 29.28 19.04 -5.96
C PHE A 224 27.88 18.44 -6.22
N LEU A 225 26.97 19.25 -6.78
CA LEU A 225 25.62 18.80 -7.14
C LEU A 225 25.68 17.72 -8.21
N GLU A 226 26.50 17.89 -9.26
CA GLU A 226 26.66 16.88 -10.31
C GLU A 226 27.15 15.54 -9.74
N ILE A 227 28.13 15.53 -8.83
CA ILE A 227 28.60 14.31 -8.17
C ILE A 227 27.50 13.69 -7.31
N SER A 228 26.78 14.52 -6.54
CA SER A 228 25.72 14.06 -5.64
C SER A 228 24.55 13.43 -6.41
N ASP A 229 24.15 14.05 -7.53
CA ASP A 229 23.14 13.53 -8.44
C ASP A 229 23.57 12.20 -9.06
N ILE A 230 24.82 12.10 -9.52
CA ILE A 230 25.36 10.85 -10.09
C ILE A 230 25.28 9.72 -9.06
N ASN A 231 25.63 10.01 -7.81
CA ASN A 231 25.59 9.01 -6.73
C ASN A 231 24.16 8.54 -6.44
N LEU A 232 23.17 9.45 -6.46
CA LEU A 232 21.75 9.09 -6.30
C LEU A 232 21.20 8.32 -7.51
N LYS A 233 21.58 8.74 -8.73
CA LYS A 233 20.98 8.26 -9.99
C LYS A 233 21.55 6.92 -10.45
N LYS A 234 22.87 6.72 -10.33
CA LYS A 234 23.61 5.56 -10.86
C LYS A 234 23.02 4.20 -10.45
N PRO A 235 22.61 3.96 -9.19
CA PRO A 235 22.02 2.67 -8.82
C PRO A 235 20.76 2.34 -9.63
N PHE A 236 19.92 3.35 -9.91
CA PHE A 236 18.70 3.17 -10.70
C PHE A 236 18.97 3.06 -12.21
N GLU A 237 20.03 3.66 -12.73
CA GLU A 237 20.48 3.44 -14.12
C GLU A 237 20.96 2.00 -14.34
N ILE A 238 21.69 1.45 -13.36
CA ILE A 238 22.12 0.04 -13.38
C ILE A 238 20.89 -0.88 -13.36
N LEU A 239 19.87 -0.56 -12.54
CA LEU A 239 18.60 -1.28 -12.54
C LEU A 239 17.91 -1.25 -13.90
N ASP A 240 17.72 -0.06 -14.49
CA ASP A 240 17.06 0.08 -15.80
C ASP A 240 17.80 -0.68 -16.91
N ALA A 241 19.14 -0.62 -16.94
CA ALA A 241 19.95 -1.38 -17.88
C ALA A 241 19.76 -2.90 -17.71
N LYS A 242 19.75 -3.37 -16.46
CA LYS A 242 19.58 -4.80 -16.16
C LYS A 242 18.19 -5.30 -16.56
N VAL A 243 17.15 -4.52 -16.26
CA VAL A 243 15.77 -4.86 -16.63
C VAL A 243 15.60 -4.93 -18.14
N LYS A 244 16.20 -4.00 -18.89
CA LYS A 244 16.20 -4.02 -20.36
C LYS A 244 16.86 -5.29 -20.92
N GLN A 245 17.94 -5.79 -20.31
CA GLN A 245 18.56 -7.06 -20.72
C GLN A 245 17.63 -8.26 -20.52
N VAL A 246 16.92 -8.32 -19.39
CA VAL A 246 15.96 -9.39 -19.09
C VAL A 246 14.77 -9.33 -20.05
N LEU A 247 14.21 -8.14 -20.32
CA LEU A 247 13.15 -7.96 -21.31
C LEU A 247 13.60 -8.34 -22.74
N ALA A 248 14.86 -8.09 -23.08
CA ALA A 248 15.47 -8.52 -24.34
C ALA A 248 15.83 -10.02 -24.38
N LYS A 249 15.52 -10.79 -23.33
CA LYS A 249 15.87 -12.21 -23.18
C LYS A 249 17.37 -12.50 -23.25
N GLN A 250 18.20 -11.54 -22.83
CA GLN A 250 19.65 -11.66 -22.77
C GLN A 250 20.15 -12.14 -21.39
N SER A 251 19.27 -12.16 -20.39
CA SER A 251 19.54 -12.58 -19.01
C SER A 251 18.25 -13.16 -18.41
N GLU A 252 18.38 -14.14 -17.53
CA GLU A 252 17.27 -14.78 -16.79
C GLU A 252 17.22 -14.33 -15.33
N ASP A 253 17.86 -13.21 -15.01
CA ASP A 253 18.01 -12.74 -13.63
C ASP A 253 16.67 -12.25 -13.07
N ASP A 254 16.49 -12.48 -11.76
CA ASP A 254 15.35 -11.97 -11.01
C ASP A 254 15.51 -10.47 -10.73
N VAL A 255 14.85 -9.66 -11.55
CA VAL A 255 14.81 -8.20 -11.47
C VAL A 255 14.18 -7.67 -10.17
N VAL A 256 13.27 -8.41 -9.54
CA VAL A 256 12.65 -8.04 -8.25
C VAL A 256 13.66 -8.20 -7.12
N LYS A 257 14.43 -9.29 -7.14
CA LYS A 257 15.56 -9.46 -6.24
C LYS A 257 16.63 -8.39 -6.46
N TYR A 258 16.84 -7.98 -7.71
CA TYR A 258 17.86 -7.00 -8.05
C TYR A 258 17.54 -5.59 -7.53
N ILE A 259 16.30 -5.09 -7.69
CA ILE A 259 15.88 -3.80 -7.10
C ILE A 259 16.06 -3.81 -5.57
N ARG A 260 15.76 -4.93 -4.91
CA ARG A 260 15.98 -5.08 -3.45
C ARG A 260 17.45 -4.98 -3.06
N ILE A 261 18.36 -5.53 -3.87
CA ILE A 261 19.81 -5.43 -3.62
C ILE A 261 20.26 -3.97 -3.76
N ILE A 262 19.85 -3.31 -4.84
CA ILE A 262 20.20 -1.91 -5.11
C ILE A 262 19.73 -0.96 -4.01
N ILE A 263 18.48 -1.13 -3.54
CA ILE A 263 17.95 -0.31 -2.44
C ILE A 263 18.75 -0.53 -1.15
N ARG A 264 19.13 -1.78 -0.86
CA ARG A 264 19.96 -2.09 0.32
C ARG A 264 21.37 -1.51 0.22
N GLU A 265 21.98 -1.58 -0.96
CA GLU A 265 23.29 -0.98 -1.21
C GLU A 265 23.22 0.54 -1.01
N LEU A 266 22.20 1.20 -1.58
CA LEU A 266 21.96 2.62 -1.39
C LEU A 266 21.84 2.96 0.11
N GLN A 267 21.07 2.19 0.87
CA GLN A 267 20.87 2.37 2.32
C GLN A 267 22.09 2.05 3.18
N ASN A 268 23.17 1.51 2.63
CA ASN A 268 24.43 1.34 3.36
C ASN A 268 25.39 2.52 3.15
N ASP A 269 25.10 3.39 2.18
CA ASP A 269 25.92 4.53 1.81
C ASP A 269 25.35 5.82 2.43
N LYS A 270 26.24 6.68 2.92
CA LYS A 270 25.83 8.02 3.41
C LYS A 270 25.38 8.90 2.24
N PRO A 271 24.30 9.69 2.39
CA PRO A 271 23.53 9.96 3.62
C PRO A 271 22.32 9.01 3.86
N TYR A 272 22.15 7.99 3.03
CA TYR A 272 20.91 7.19 2.98
C TYR A 272 20.83 6.10 4.06
N ASP A 273 21.87 5.93 4.86
CA ASP A 273 21.91 5.05 6.02
C ASP A 273 20.88 5.44 7.10
N GLU A 274 20.52 6.71 7.17
CA GLU A 274 19.49 7.22 8.08
C GLU A 274 18.06 6.78 7.69
N LEU A 275 17.85 6.28 6.46
CA LEU A 275 16.51 5.91 5.98
C LEU A 275 16.00 4.57 6.54
N GLY A 276 16.83 3.72 7.13
CA GLY A 276 16.40 2.45 7.73
C GLY A 276 15.56 1.59 6.76
N GLU A 277 14.33 1.24 7.14
CA GLU A 277 13.39 0.48 6.29
C GLU A 277 12.40 1.37 5.51
N LYS A 278 12.59 2.70 5.47
CA LYS A 278 11.66 3.63 4.80
C LYS A 278 11.53 3.39 3.29
N LEU A 279 12.53 2.78 2.65
CA LEU A 279 12.49 2.42 1.22
C LEU A 279 11.93 1.03 0.92
N TYR A 280 11.49 0.29 1.95
CA TYR A 280 10.85 -1.02 1.78
C TYR A 280 9.71 -1.02 0.72
N PRO A 281 8.83 0.00 0.67
CA PRO A 281 7.77 0.07 -0.34
C PRO A 281 8.23 0.07 -1.79
N VAL A 282 9.47 0.49 -2.08
CA VAL A 282 9.99 0.62 -3.47
C VAL A 282 10.10 -0.74 -4.17
N TYR A 283 10.20 -1.83 -3.41
CA TYR A 283 10.27 -3.19 -3.97
C TYR A 283 9.23 -4.16 -3.39
N SER A 284 8.60 -3.87 -2.25
CA SER A 284 7.67 -4.81 -1.60
C SER A 284 6.32 -4.97 -2.32
N TRP A 285 5.94 -4.02 -3.16
CA TRP A 285 4.67 -4.00 -3.90
C TRP A 285 4.44 -5.27 -4.73
N GLU A 286 5.52 -5.90 -5.19
CA GLU A 286 5.46 -7.13 -5.98
C GLU A 286 4.88 -8.30 -5.16
N SER A 287 5.32 -8.43 -3.90
CA SER A 287 4.83 -9.47 -2.99
C SER A 287 3.34 -9.29 -2.66
N GLU A 288 2.89 -8.04 -2.59
CA GLU A 288 1.47 -7.70 -2.39
C GLU A 288 0.63 -8.06 -3.61
N PHE A 289 1.16 -7.84 -4.82
CA PHE A 289 0.52 -8.29 -6.06
C PHE A 289 0.44 -9.81 -6.15
N GLN A 290 1.53 -10.52 -5.87
CA GLN A 290 1.51 -11.99 -5.84
C GLN A 290 0.47 -12.50 -4.83
N ARG A 291 0.40 -11.89 -3.65
CA ARG A 291 -0.59 -12.26 -2.63
C ARG A 291 -2.02 -12.01 -3.10
N GLY A 292 -2.29 -10.87 -3.72
CA GLY A 292 -3.60 -10.56 -4.30
C GLY A 292 -4.02 -11.57 -5.37
N ILE A 293 -3.11 -11.91 -6.29
CA ILE A 293 -3.33 -12.90 -7.34
C ILE A 293 -3.60 -14.27 -6.72
N ASN A 294 -2.74 -14.75 -5.82
CA ASN A 294 -2.87 -16.06 -5.20
C ASN A 294 -4.19 -16.20 -4.44
N GLN A 295 -4.66 -15.16 -3.74
CA GLN A 295 -5.95 -15.21 -3.05
C GLN A 295 -7.15 -15.35 -3.99
N VAL A 296 -7.12 -14.68 -5.16
CA VAL A 296 -8.18 -14.82 -6.18
C VAL A 296 -8.14 -16.24 -6.77
N LEU A 297 -6.94 -16.69 -7.12
CA LEU A 297 -6.70 -18.01 -7.69
C LEU A 297 -7.09 -19.16 -6.75
N GLU A 298 -6.75 -19.06 -5.47
CA GLU A 298 -7.12 -20.04 -4.44
C GLU A 298 -8.64 -20.12 -4.22
N ALA A 299 -9.35 -18.98 -4.27
CA ALA A 299 -10.81 -18.96 -4.14
C ALA A 299 -11.49 -19.67 -5.33
N VAL A 300 -10.98 -19.44 -6.54
CA VAL A 300 -11.43 -20.11 -7.77
C VAL A 300 -11.13 -21.60 -7.70
N ALA A 301 -9.94 -21.98 -7.25
CA ALA A 301 -9.54 -23.37 -7.09
C ALA A 301 -10.44 -24.11 -6.09
N LYS A 302 -10.64 -23.55 -4.89
CA LYS A 302 -11.55 -24.10 -3.88
C LYS A 302 -12.96 -24.27 -4.45
N SER A 303 -13.42 -23.33 -5.27
CA SER A 303 -14.75 -23.39 -5.87
C SER A 303 -14.90 -24.56 -6.84
N LEU A 304 -13.92 -24.78 -7.72
CA LEU A 304 -13.91 -25.86 -8.71
C LEU A 304 -13.68 -27.24 -8.06
N GLU A 305 -12.81 -27.32 -7.05
CA GLU A 305 -12.51 -28.58 -6.36
C GLU A 305 -13.65 -29.05 -5.45
N SER A 306 -14.31 -28.12 -4.76
CA SER A 306 -15.43 -28.43 -3.86
C SER A 306 -16.77 -28.55 -4.58
N GLY A 307 -16.86 -28.05 -5.83
CA GLY A 307 -18.10 -27.94 -6.58
C GLY A 307 -19.08 -26.92 -5.99
N ARG A 308 -18.64 -26.09 -5.04
CA ARG A 308 -19.44 -25.03 -4.41
C ARG A 308 -18.71 -23.70 -4.57
N ILE A 309 -19.40 -22.70 -5.09
CA ILE A 309 -18.81 -21.38 -5.33
C ILE A 309 -18.60 -20.69 -3.98
N ASP A 310 -17.34 -20.41 -3.66
CA ASP A 310 -16.94 -19.60 -2.50
C ASP A 310 -15.90 -18.55 -2.94
N LEU A 311 -16.39 -17.32 -3.13
CA LEU A 311 -15.60 -16.16 -3.54
C LEU A 311 -15.48 -15.12 -2.42
N ASN A 312 -15.64 -15.54 -1.15
CA ASN A 312 -15.56 -14.64 0.01
C ASN A 312 -14.13 -14.32 0.44
N SER A 313 -13.26 -13.88 -0.47
CA SER A 313 -11.93 -13.36 -0.10
C SER A 313 -11.96 -11.85 0.13
N PRO A 314 -11.15 -11.30 1.06
CA PRO A 314 -11.09 -9.85 1.31
C PRO A 314 -10.78 -9.04 0.06
N ASN A 315 -9.90 -9.52 -0.81
CA ASN A 315 -9.55 -8.84 -2.06
C ASN A 315 -10.65 -8.97 -3.13
N LEU A 316 -11.34 -10.11 -3.23
CA LEU A 316 -12.47 -10.27 -4.15
C LEU A 316 -13.65 -9.36 -3.79
N LYS A 317 -13.88 -9.09 -2.50
CA LYS A 317 -14.92 -8.15 -2.05
C LYS A 317 -14.70 -6.72 -2.53
N LYS A 318 -13.44 -6.37 -2.85
CA LYS A 318 -13.11 -5.04 -3.34
C LYS A 318 -13.20 -4.93 -4.87
N ALA A 319 -13.08 -6.04 -5.59
CA ALA A 319 -13.25 -6.05 -7.05
C ALA A 319 -14.66 -5.63 -7.47
N ASN A 320 -14.84 -5.26 -8.75
CA ASN A 320 -16.15 -4.87 -9.24
C ASN A 320 -17.16 -6.02 -9.08
N ALA A 321 -18.26 -5.76 -8.37
CA ALA A 321 -19.28 -6.78 -8.08
C ALA A 321 -19.84 -7.47 -9.34
N SER A 322 -19.94 -6.74 -10.46
CA SER A 322 -20.37 -7.31 -11.73
C SER A 322 -19.33 -8.29 -12.30
N ASN A 323 -18.04 -7.96 -12.23
CA ASN A 323 -16.96 -8.83 -12.69
C ASN A 323 -16.87 -10.11 -11.84
N VAL A 324 -17.03 -9.97 -10.51
CA VAL A 324 -17.10 -11.12 -9.59
C VAL A 324 -18.32 -11.99 -9.88
N SER A 325 -19.45 -11.39 -10.23
CA SER A 325 -20.66 -12.13 -10.63
C SER A 325 -20.46 -12.89 -11.95
N LEU A 326 -19.80 -12.29 -12.95
CA LEU A 326 -19.43 -12.98 -14.19
C LEU A 326 -18.51 -14.17 -13.95
N LEU A 327 -17.51 -14.00 -13.06
CA LEU A 327 -16.65 -15.10 -12.61
C LEU A 327 -17.47 -16.21 -11.97
N ALA A 328 -18.36 -15.90 -11.02
CA ALA A 328 -19.22 -16.87 -10.35
C ALA A 328 -20.12 -17.65 -11.34
N ILE A 329 -20.71 -16.96 -12.33
CA ILE A 329 -21.54 -17.60 -13.36
C ILE A 329 -20.71 -18.59 -14.20
N ASN A 330 -19.51 -18.20 -14.61
CA ASN A 330 -18.62 -19.07 -15.39
C ASN A 330 -18.14 -20.28 -14.57
N LEU A 331 -17.79 -20.09 -13.30
CA LEU A 331 -17.48 -21.22 -12.40
C LEU A 331 -18.66 -22.19 -12.28
N ASN A 332 -19.90 -21.68 -12.18
CA ASN A 332 -21.08 -22.52 -12.14
C ASN A 332 -21.26 -23.33 -13.44
N ARG A 333 -20.97 -22.73 -14.59
CA ARG A 333 -21.03 -23.43 -15.89
C ARG A 333 -20.00 -24.55 -15.98
N LEU A 334 -18.76 -24.28 -15.59
CA LEU A 334 -17.71 -25.30 -15.53
C LEU A 334 -18.08 -26.45 -14.58
N ILE A 335 -18.67 -26.11 -13.43
CA ILE A 335 -19.19 -27.09 -12.47
C ILE A 335 -20.28 -27.96 -13.10
N ASN A 336 -21.25 -27.34 -13.78
CA ASN A 336 -22.36 -28.05 -14.44
C ASN A 336 -21.91 -28.89 -15.63
N LEU A 337 -20.82 -28.52 -16.32
CA LEU A 337 -20.19 -29.30 -17.38
C LEU A 337 -19.36 -30.48 -16.85
N GLY A 338 -19.30 -30.67 -15.52
CA GLY A 338 -18.62 -31.80 -14.89
C GLY A 338 -17.13 -31.56 -14.62
N TYR A 339 -16.62 -30.33 -14.80
CA TYR A 339 -15.26 -29.95 -14.40
C TYR A 339 -15.20 -29.72 -12.87
N THR A 340 -15.38 -30.79 -12.10
CA THR A 340 -15.38 -30.74 -10.62
C THR A 340 -14.64 -31.91 -10.01
N THR A 341 -14.27 -31.74 -8.73
CA THR A 341 -13.78 -32.75 -7.79
C THR A 341 -12.63 -33.63 -8.32
N ASP A 342 -12.90 -34.67 -9.10
CA ASP A 342 -11.86 -35.56 -9.63
C ASP A 342 -11.10 -34.95 -10.80
N ILE A 343 -11.82 -34.34 -11.77
CA ILE A 343 -11.19 -33.70 -12.93
C ILE A 343 -10.42 -32.46 -12.47
N ALA A 344 -11.02 -31.65 -11.59
CA ALA A 344 -10.39 -30.45 -11.05
C ALA A 344 -9.12 -30.78 -10.24
N LYS A 345 -9.11 -31.84 -9.42
CA LYS A 345 -7.94 -32.17 -8.58
C LYS A 345 -6.81 -32.88 -9.31
N LYS A 346 -7.12 -33.74 -10.29
CA LYS A 346 -6.11 -34.65 -10.90
C LYS A 346 -5.91 -34.44 -12.39
N GLY A 347 -6.75 -33.62 -13.02
CA GLY A 347 -6.89 -33.59 -14.47
C GLY A 347 -7.51 -34.88 -14.99
N LYS A 348 -7.82 -34.94 -16.29
CA LYS A 348 -8.37 -36.14 -16.93
C LYS A 348 -8.03 -36.20 -18.41
N THR A 349 -7.56 -37.34 -18.88
CA THR A 349 -7.51 -37.62 -20.32
C THR A 349 -8.89 -38.09 -20.78
N ILE A 350 -9.45 -37.41 -21.77
CA ILE A 350 -10.73 -37.76 -22.38
C ILE A 350 -10.48 -38.11 -23.84
N GLU A 351 -10.98 -39.28 -24.25
CA GLU A 351 -11.14 -39.65 -25.65
C GLU A 351 -12.60 -39.40 -26.04
N ALA A 352 -12.89 -38.29 -26.72
CA ALA A 352 -14.24 -37.94 -27.10
C ALA A 352 -14.63 -38.67 -28.39
N ARG A 353 -15.31 -39.81 -28.24
CA ARG A 353 -15.69 -40.70 -29.35
C ARG A 353 -17.04 -40.36 -29.96
N THR A 354 -17.96 -39.77 -29.18
CA THR A 354 -19.29 -39.35 -29.67
C THR A 354 -19.34 -37.86 -29.97
N ASP A 355 -20.24 -37.41 -30.86
CA ASP A 355 -20.43 -35.98 -31.14
C ASP A 355 -20.87 -35.19 -29.89
N ALA A 356 -21.57 -35.84 -28.96
CA ALA A 356 -21.90 -35.26 -27.67
C ALA A 356 -20.66 -35.02 -26.81
N ASP A 357 -19.75 -36.00 -26.72
CA ASP A 357 -18.49 -35.86 -25.97
C ASP A 357 -17.59 -34.79 -26.59
N LYS A 358 -17.52 -34.73 -27.93
CA LYS A 358 -16.73 -33.72 -28.65
C LYS A 358 -17.26 -32.32 -28.36
N ASN A 359 -18.59 -32.15 -28.37
CA ASN A 359 -19.23 -30.88 -28.02
C ASN A 359 -18.99 -30.49 -26.55
N ILE A 360 -19.08 -31.43 -25.61
CA ILE A 360 -18.78 -31.16 -24.18
C ILE A 360 -17.32 -30.71 -24.02
N LEU A 361 -16.39 -31.41 -24.66
CA LEU A 361 -14.96 -31.12 -24.56
C LEU A 361 -14.63 -29.74 -25.17
N LYS A 362 -15.26 -29.38 -26.28
CA LYS A 362 -15.18 -28.04 -26.88
C LYS A 362 -15.77 -26.96 -25.95
N GLN A 363 -16.95 -27.21 -25.36
CA GLN A 363 -17.60 -26.28 -24.42
C GLN A 363 -16.76 -26.05 -23.16
N ILE A 364 -16.14 -27.10 -22.60
CA ILE A 364 -15.23 -26.96 -21.44
C ILE A 364 -14.03 -26.09 -21.83
N ASN A 365 -13.43 -26.31 -23.01
CA ASN A 365 -12.30 -25.50 -23.46
C ASN A 365 -12.69 -24.02 -23.67
N GLU A 366 -13.87 -23.77 -24.27
CA GLU A 366 -14.42 -22.42 -24.43
C GLU A 366 -14.69 -21.74 -23.08
N GLU A 367 -15.32 -22.43 -22.13
CA GLU A 367 -15.61 -21.89 -20.80
C GLU A 367 -14.32 -21.70 -19.96
N LEU A 368 -13.25 -22.48 -20.17
CA LEU A 368 -11.93 -22.21 -19.58
C LEU A 368 -11.28 -20.96 -20.18
N ASN A 369 -11.45 -20.71 -21.49
CA ASN A 369 -11.00 -19.46 -22.09
C ASN A 369 -11.78 -18.25 -21.55
N VAL A 370 -13.10 -18.39 -21.37
CA VAL A 370 -13.94 -17.39 -20.70
C VAL A 370 -13.51 -17.19 -19.25
N LEU A 371 -13.11 -18.25 -18.54
CA LEU A 371 -12.55 -18.17 -17.19
C LEU A 371 -11.31 -17.27 -17.16
N ALA A 372 -10.38 -17.43 -18.10
CA ALA A 372 -9.21 -16.53 -18.19
C ALA A 372 -9.61 -15.06 -18.43
N ILE A 373 -10.64 -14.81 -19.25
CA ILE A 373 -11.14 -13.43 -19.49
C ILE A 373 -11.70 -12.84 -18.19
N HIS A 374 -12.58 -13.56 -17.49
CA HIS A 374 -13.17 -13.07 -16.24
C HIS A 374 -12.14 -12.95 -15.11
N LEU A 375 -11.16 -13.87 -15.05
CA LEU A 375 -10.03 -13.78 -14.13
C LEU A 375 -9.17 -12.55 -14.42
N ASN A 376 -8.89 -12.24 -15.69
CA ASN A 376 -8.19 -11.01 -16.06
C ASN A 376 -8.90 -9.78 -15.50
N LEU A 377 -10.21 -9.66 -15.72
CA LEU A 377 -10.99 -8.52 -15.22
C LEU A 377 -10.96 -8.40 -13.70
N VAL A 378 -11.19 -9.51 -12.98
CA VAL A 378 -11.20 -9.51 -11.52
C VAL A 378 -9.82 -9.25 -10.93
N ILE A 379 -8.77 -9.87 -11.49
CA ILE A 379 -7.40 -9.66 -11.05
C ILE A 379 -6.95 -8.23 -11.37
N GLU A 380 -7.33 -7.67 -12.51
CA GLU A 380 -7.05 -6.27 -12.84
C GLU A 380 -7.72 -5.31 -11.85
N ASP A 381 -8.99 -5.55 -11.47
CA ASP A 381 -9.67 -4.76 -10.44
C ASP A 381 -8.97 -4.84 -9.08
N VAL A 382 -8.62 -6.05 -8.64
CA VAL A 382 -7.90 -6.28 -7.37
C VAL A 382 -6.55 -5.57 -7.41
N LEU A 383 -5.81 -5.70 -8.50
CA LEU A 383 -4.47 -5.13 -8.62
C LEU A 383 -4.47 -3.63 -8.82
N LYS A 384 -5.51 -3.04 -9.44
CA LYS A 384 -5.70 -1.57 -9.44
C LYS A 384 -5.80 -1.01 -8.03
N GLN A 385 -6.51 -1.71 -7.14
CA GLN A 385 -6.68 -1.27 -5.76
C GLN A 385 -5.42 -1.46 -4.93
N ILE A 386 -4.79 -2.64 -5.02
CA ILE A 386 -3.49 -2.87 -4.38
C ILE A 386 -2.47 -1.86 -4.92
N SER A 387 -2.47 -1.60 -6.23
CA SER A 387 -1.58 -0.62 -6.86
C SER A 387 -1.83 0.78 -6.31
N THR A 388 -3.07 1.21 -6.13
CA THR A 388 -3.36 2.53 -5.55
C THR A 388 -2.73 2.68 -4.16
N GLN A 389 -2.81 1.63 -3.34
CA GLN A 389 -2.26 1.62 -1.98
C GLN A 389 -0.74 1.59 -1.99
N GLU A 390 -0.15 0.69 -2.77
CA GLU A 390 1.30 0.52 -2.84
C GLU A 390 1.97 1.71 -3.52
N LEU A 391 1.32 2.35 -4.52
CA LEU A 391 1.83 3.57 -5.13
C LEU A 391 1.91 4.72 -4.14
N ASN A 392 0.90 4.92 -3.29
CA ASN A 392 0.96 5.93 -2.24
C ASN A 392 2.14 5.69 -1.28
N ARG A 393 2.42 4.42 -0.95
CA ARG A 393 3.58 4.03 -0.11
C ARG A 393 4.91 4.25 -0.83
N ILE A 394 5.00 3.93 -2.12
CA ILE A 394 6.17 4.20 -2.96
C ILE A 394 6.43 5.70 -3.02
N TYR A 395 5.39 6.51 -3.24
CA TYR A 395 5.53 7.97 -3.29
C TYR A 395 6.06 8.51 -1.97
N TYR A 396 5.51 8.06 -0.84
CA TYR A 396 6.02 8.43 0.47
C TYR A 396 7.49 8.02 0.66
N ALA A 397 7.87 6.80 0.28
CA ALA A 397 9.24 6.32 0.37
C ALA A 397 10.22 7.14 -0.49
N VAL A 398 9.83 7.50 -1.71
CA VAL A 398 10.62 8.36 -2.60
C VAL A 398 10.70 9.79 -2.07
N SER A 399 9.63 10.30 -1.48
CA SER A 399 9.65 11.60 -0.81
C SER A 399 10.61 11.62 0.37
N GLU A 400 10.68 10.56 1.18
CA GLU A 400 11.66 10.42 2.25
C GLU A 400 13.09 10.33 1.71
N LEU A 401 13.32 9.59 0.61
CA LEU A 401 14.61 9.55 -0.08
C LEU A 401 15.06 10.95 -0.51
N PHE A 402 14.15 11.70 -1.15
CA PHE A 402 14.45 13.07 -1.62
C PHE A 402 14.66 14.03 -0.46
N ARG A 403 13.90 13.91 0.62
CA ARG A 403 14.10 14.72 1.84
C ARG A 403 15.48 14.49 2.45
N CYS A 404 15.89 13.23 2.59
CA CYS A 404 17.23 12.87 3.05
C CYS A 404 18.32 13.44 2.13
N HIS A 405 18.16 13.29 0.81
CA HIS A 405 19.08 13.84 -0.17
C HIS A 405 19.16 15.38 -0.11
N LEU A 406 18.02 16.06 -0.05
CA LEU A 406 17.92 17.52 0.06
C LEU A 406 18.60 18.04 1.33
N SER A 407 18.37 17.39 2.47
CA SER A 407 19.02 17.75 3.74
C SER A 407 20.54 17.61 3.66
N TYR A 408 21.04 16.56 3.01
CA TYR A 408 22.47 16.37 2.78
C TYR A 408 23.06 17.47 1.89
N ILE A 409 22.46 17.72 0.72
CA ILE A 409 22.97 18.76 -0.18
C ILE A 409 22.85 20.16 0.45
N GLU A 410 21.80 20.46 1.21
CA GLU A 410 21.63 21.76 1.89
C GLU A 410 22.79 21.99 2.86
N LYS A 411 23.14 20.98 3.65
CA LYS A 411 24.26 21.07 4.59
C LYS A 411 25.59 21.32 3.88
N GLU A 412 25.93 20.49 2.91
CA GLU A 412 27.22 20.57 2.21
C GLU A 412 27.33 21.82 1.34
N THR A 413 26.23 22.27 0.71
CA THR A 413 26.22 23.53 -0.05
C THR A 413 26.41 24.75 0.85
N ASN A 414 25.88 24.72 2.07
CA ASN A 414 26.13 25.76 3.08
C ASN A 414 27.57 25.74 3.61
N ASP A 415 28.20 24.57 3.69
CA ASP A 415 29.63 24.46 4.05
C ASP A 415 30.54 25.02 2.94
N ILE A 416 30.19 24.83 1.66
CA ILE A 416 30.90 25.40 0.51
C ILE A 416 30.67 26.91 0.39
N ALA A 417 29.45 27.38 0.62
CA ALA A 417 29.01 28.75 0.38
C ALA A 417 28.33 29.40 1.61
N PRO A 418 29.02 29.54 2.75
CA PRO A 418 28.42 30.01 3.99
C PRO A 418 27.89 31.45 3.91
N THR A 419 28.44 32.25 3.00
CA THR A 419 28.00 33.64 2.77
C THR A 419 26.77 33.77 1.85
N ILE A 420 26.38 32.69 1.17
CA ILE A 420 25.20 32.67 0.29
C ILE A 420 23.98 32.13 1.04
N ALA A 421 24.19 31.16 1.95
CA ALA A 421 23.18 30.57 2.82
C ALA A 421 21.97 30.03 2.03
N ILE A 422 22.20 28.90 1.35
CA ILE A 422 21.24 28.23 0.47
C ILE A 422 20.27 27.42 1.32
N LYS A 423 18.97 27.56 1.05
CA LYS A 423 17.91 26.72 1.63
C LYS A 423 17.03 26.17 0.51
N PHE A 424 16.73 24.88 0.57
CA PHE A 424 15.91 24.22 -0.42
C PHE A 424 14.46 24.05 0.08
N PRO A 425 13.45 24.54 -0.66
CA PRO A 425 12.05 24.36 -0.28
C PRO A 425 11.59 22.91 -0.52
N GLU A 426 11.64 22.07 0.52
CA GLU A 426 11.28 20.65 0.48
C GLU A 426 9.90 20.39 -0.18
N SER A 427 8.86 21.11 0.26
CA SER A 427 7.48 21.01 -0.26
C SER A 427 7.32 21.36 -1.74
N GLU A 428 8.22 22.16 -2.32
CA GLU A 428 8.21 22.49 -3.74
C GLU A 428 9.00 21.47 -4.57
N LEU A 429 10.08 20.94 -4.01
CA LEU A 429 11.04 20.07 -4.68
C LEU A 429 10.65 18.59 -4.65
N ILE A 430 9.96 18.13 -3.61
CA ILE A 430 9.62 16.72 -3.38
C ILE A 430 8.31 16.31 -4.10
N LYS A 431 7.88 17.05 -5.12
CA LYS A 431 6.64 16.74 -5.86
C LYS A 431 6.83 15.51 -6.74
N VAL A 432 6.19 14.42 -6.32
CA VAL A 432 6.20 13.14 -7.02
C VAL A 432 4.90 12.98 -7.82
N ASN A 433 5.00 12.75 -9.13
CA ASN A 433 3.83 12.60 -10.01
C ASN A 433 3.35 11.15 -10.11
N SER A 434 2.03 10.94 -10.18
CA SER A 434 1.39 9.62 -10.12
C SER A 434 0.84 9.10 -11.46
N HIS A 435 1.57 8.22 -12.16
CA HIS A 435 1.11 7.63 -13.45
C HIS A 435 1.48 6.15 -13.68
N LEU A 436 1.72 5.36 -12.64
CA LEU A 436 2.02 3.93 -12.81
C LEU A 436 0.72 3.10 -12.96
N THR A 437 0.65 2.26 -13.98
CA THR A 437 -0.50 1.36 -14.24
C THR A 437 -0.02 -0.02 -14.66
N PHE A 438 -0.58 -1.07 -14.05
CA PHE A 438 -0.21 -2.45 -14.31
C PHE A 438 -1.31 -3.20 -15.07
N ASN A 439 -0.93 -4.00 -16.06
CA ASN A 439 -1.86 -4.77 -16.90
C ASN A 439 -1.55 -6.27 -16.82
N PHE A 440 -2.58 -7.11 -16.74
CA PHE A 440 -2.46 -8.57 -16.65
C PHE A 440 -3.11 -9.28 -17.84
N ARG A 441 -2.53 -10.42 -18.21
CA ARG A 441 -3.00 -11.23 -19.34
C ARG A 441 -2.81 -12.71 -19.04
N PHE A 442 -3.89 -13.37 -18.66
CA PHE A 442 -4.00 -14.81 -18.52
C PHE A 442 -4.49 -15.43 -19.82
N GLN A 443 -3.84 -16.51 -20.21
CA GLN A 443 -4.27 -17.46 -21.23
C GLN A 443 -4.69 -18.76 -20.53
N ALA A 444 -5.81 -19.32 -20.99
CA ALA A 444 -6.30 -20.62 -20.57
C ALA A 444 -6.57 -21.49 -21.82
N GLY A 445 -7.15 -22.67 -21.57
CA GLY A 445 -7.46 -23.65 -22.61
C GLY A 445 -6.45 -24.77 -22.69
N PHE A 446 -6.84 -25.85 -23.35
CA PHE A 446 -6.02 -27.03 -23.57
C PHE A 446 -6.09 -27.45 -25.05
N PRO A 447 -5.02 -28.06 -25.59
CA PRO A 447 -5.03 -28.51 -26.97
C PRO A 447 -5.96 -29.73 -27.12
N ILE A 448 -6.84 -29.66 -28.12
CA ILE A 448 -7.68 -30.77 -28.58
C ILE A 448 -6.98 -31.38 -29.79
N LYS A 449 -6.65 -32.66 -29.74
CA LYS A 449 -6.00 -33.40 -30.83
C LYS A 449 -7.03 -34.28 -31.53
N GLU A 450 -7.13 -34.14 -32.84
CA GLU A 450 -7.95 -35.03 -33.66
C GLU A 450 -7.16 -36.30 -33.97
N GLU A 451 -7.66 -37.45 -33.52
CA GLU A 451 -7.06 -38.76 -33.74
C GLU A 451 -8.12 -39.72 -34.31
N ASN A 452 -7.69 -40.85 -34.89
CA ASN A 452 -8.59 -41.88 -35.39
C ASN A 452 -8.56 -43.09 -34.47
N TRP A 453 -9.73 -43.71 -34.28
CA TRP A 453 -9.88 -44.96 -33.53
C TRP A 453 -10.71 -45.96 -34.32
N GLU A 454 -10.59 -47.24 -33.98
CA GLU A 454 -11.30 -48.32 -34.67
C GLU A 454 -12.48 -48.83 -33.82
N GLU A 455 -13.69 -48.67 -34.35
CA GLU A 455 -14.92 -49.13 -33.72
C GLU A 455 -15.27 -50.54 -34.16
N ALA A 456 -15.38 -51.46 -33.19
CA ALA A 456 -15.86 -52.82 -33.42
C ALA A 456 -17.39 -52.84 -33.58
N ILE A 457 -17.86 -52.94 -34.82
CA ILE A 457 -19.28 -53.02 -35.15
C ILE A 457 -19.64 -54.49 -35.41
N GLN A 458 -20.69 -54.98 -34.75
CA GLN A 458 -21.27 -56.29 -35.05
C GLN A 458 -22.09 -56.19 -36.33
N VAL A 459 -21.59 -56.79 -37.41
CA VAL A 459 -22.32 -56.84 -38.68
C VAL A 459 -22.91 -58.23 -38.82
N GLU A 460 -24.24 -58.29 -38.90
CA GLU A 460 -24.95 -59.54 -39.16
C GLU A 460 -24.72 -59.97 -40.61
N ARG A 461 -24.04 -61.11 -40.76
CA ARG A 461 -23.81 -61.73 -42.05
C ARG A 461 -24.63 -63.01 -42.13
N LYS A 462 -25.52 -63.05 -43.11
CA LYS A 462 -26.23 -64.29 -43.43
C LYS A 462 -25.30 -65.21 -44.19
N ILE A 463 -24.98 -66.34 -43.58
CA ILE A 463 -24.26 -67.42 -44.23
C ILE A 463 -25.20 -68.60 -44.41
N ARG A 464 -25.09 -69.27 -45.55
CA ARG A 464 -25.79 -70.52 -45.78
C ARG A 464 -24.83 -71.65 -45.46
N ARG A 465 -25.23 -72.57 -44.60
CA ARG A 465 -24.34 -73.66 -44.16
C ARG A 465 -24.40 -74.80 -45.18
N TRP A 466 -23.25 -75.27 -45.63
CA TRP A 466 -23.16 -76.26 -46.70
C TRP A 466 -23.81 -77.62 -46.32
N TYR A 467 -23.80 -78.00 -45.05
CA TYR A 467 -24.40 -79.25 -44.57
C TYR A 467 -25.92 -79.22 -44.45
N THR A 468 -26.56 -78.04 -44.59
CA THR A 468 -28.02 -77.91 -44.78
C THR A 468 -28.40 -77.87 -46.25
N LEU A 469 -27.48 -78.29 -47.14
CA LEU A 469 -27.59 -78.18 -48.60
C LEU A 469 -27.82 -76.73 -49.09
N TRP A 470 -27.36 -75.74 -48.34
CA TRP A 470 -27.58 -74.30 -48.62
C TRP A 470 -29.05 -73.86 -48.58
N LEU A 471 -29.95 -74.70 -48.05
CA LEU A 471 -31.40 -74.45 -48.04
C LEU A 471 -31.84 -73.50 -46.91
N TRP A 472 -31.01 -73.32 -45.88
CA TRP A 472 -31.32 -72.50 -44.71
C TRP A 472 -30.24 -71.43 -44.49
N GLU A 473 -30.66 -70.19 -44.20
CA GLU A 473 -29.79 -69.07 -43.86
C GLU A 473 -29.64 -68.96 -42.34
N ASP A 474 -28.40 -69.03 -41.86
CA ASP A 474 -28.06 -68.69 -40.49
C ASP A 474 -27.47 -67.28 -40.46
N THR A 475 -27.92 -66.49 -39.48
CA THR A 475 -27.33 -65.18 -39.23
C THR A 475 -26.21 -65.35 -38.21
N ILE A 476 -24.98 -65.04 -38.61
CA ILE A 476 -23.83 -64.98 -37.68
C ILE A 476 -23.40 -63.53 -37.52
N SER A 477 -23.05 -63.14 -36.29
CA SER A 477 -22.49 -61.82 -35.99
C SER A 477 -20.98 -61.86 -36.24
N GLU A 478 -20.48 -61.01 -37.15
CA GLU A 478 -19.05 -60.85 -37.43
C GLU A 478 -18.61 -59.45 -36.95
N THR A 479 -17.57 -59.38 -36.12
CA THR A 479 -17.00 -58.10 -35.68
C THR A 479 -16.18 -57.48 -36.82
N LYS A 480 -16.62 -56.33 -37.34
CA LYS A 480 -15.83 -55.50 -38.29
C LYS A 480 -15.35 -54.23 -37.62
N TYR A 481 -14.13 -53.80 -37.93
CA TYR A 481 -13.56 -52.56 -37.43
C TYR A 481 -13.76 -51.43 -38.44
N GLN A 482 -14.37 -50.33 -38.02
CA GLN A 482 -14.52 -49.12 -38.82
C GLN A 482 -13.70 -47.98 -38.20
N THR A 483 -12.85 -47.32 -39.01
CA THR A 483 -12.09 -46.15 -38.57
C THR A 483 -13.03 -44.94 -38.40
N ARG A 484 -13.02 -44.35 -37.20
CA ARG A 484 -13.80 -43.18 -36.79
C ARG A 484 -12.88 -42.12 -36.21
N SER A 485 -13.25 -40.84 -36.27
CA SER A 485 -12.49 -39.77 -35.63
C SER A 485 -12.88 -39.58 -34.16
N SER A 486 -11.91 -39.31 -33.31
CA SER A 486 -12.06 -38.91 -31.90
C SER A 486 -11.30 -37.62 -31.63
N ASP A 487 -11.87 -36.78 -30.77
CA ASP A 487 -11.19 -35.57 -30.30
C ASP A 487 -10.64 -35.88 -28.90
N ASN A 488 -9.31 -35.93 -28.80
CA ASN A 488 -8.62 -36.34 -27.60
C ASN A 488 -8.04 -35.11 -26.91
N ALA A 489 -8.24 -35.00 -25.60
CA ALA A 489 -7.62 -33.94 -24.83
C ALA A 489 -7.26 -34.37 -23.42
N ARG A 490 -6.23 -33.72 -22.88
CA ARG A 490 -5.90 -33.76 -21.47
C ARG A 490 -6.48 -32.52 -20.81
N LEU A 491 -7.58 -32.70 -20.08
CA LEU A 491 -8.12 -31.66 -19.22
C LEU A 491 -7.08 -31.34 -18.14
N PRO A 492 -6.68 -30.07 -17.99
CA PRO A 492 -5.72 -29.67 -16.98
C PRO A 492 -6.35 -29.83 -15.59
N SER A 493 -5.53 -30.13 -14.59
CA SER A 493 -5.96 -29.94 -13.19
C SER A 493 -6.01 -28.45 -12.84
N VAL A 494 -6.70 -28.12 -11.76
CA VAL A 494 -6.68 -26.76 -11.19
C VAL A 494 -5.27 -26.38 -10.78
N GLU A 495 -4.47 -27.31 -10.25
CA GLU A 495 -3.06 -27.07 -9.92
C GLU A 495 -2.23 -26.70 -11.17
N ASP A 496 -2.45 -27.39 -12.31
CA ASP A 496 -1.82 -27.06 -13.58
C ASP A 496 -2.20 -25.65 -14.07
N LEU A 497 -3.50 -25.31 -13.98
CA LEU A 497 -4.02 -24.00 -14.34
C LEU A 497 -3.43 -22.90 -13.44
N LEU A 498 -3.46 -23.10 -12.13
CA LEU A 498 -2.91 -22.15 -11.15
C LEU A 498 -1.42 -21.92 -11.37
N THR A 499 -0.65 -23.00 -11.53
CA THR A 499 0.80 -22.89 -11.78
C THR A 499 1.08 -22.13 -13.07
N SER A 500 0.30 -22.39 -14.13
CA SER A 500 0.41 -21.65 -15.38
C SER A 500 0.08 -20.17 -15.20
N TRP A 501 -0.98 -19.82 -14.48
CA TRP A 501 -1.37 -18.44 -14.24
C TRP A 501 -0.40 -17.69 -13.33
N VAL A 502 0.11 -18.32 -12.27
CA VAL A 502 1.17 -17.74 -11.41
C VAL A 502 2.43 -17.47 -12.22
N ARG A 503 2.83 -18.40 -13.11
CA ARG A 503 3.96 -18.17 -14.02
C ARG A 503 3.72 -17.00 -14.96
N GLN A 504 2.53 -16.93 -15.58
CA GLN A 504 2.16 -15.81 -16.47
C GLN A 504 2.17 -14.46 -15.75
N ALA A 505 1.76 -14.42 -14.48
CA ALA A 505 1.86 -13.22 -13.66
C ALA A 505 3.32 -12.80 -13.41
N LYS A 506 4.20 -13.77 -13.12
CA LYS A 506 5.64 -13.53 -12.90
C LYS A 506 6.38 -13.06 -14.16
N GLU A 507 6.01 -13.58 -15.33
CA GLU A 507 6.59 -13.13 -16.61
C GLU A 507 6.38 -11.63 -16.86
N GLN A 508 5.41 -11.01 -16.18
CA GLN A 508 5.14 -9.58 -16.26
C GLN A 508 5.85 -8.76 -15.18
N ASP A 509 6.55 -9.37 -14.23
CA ASP A 509 7.32 -8.64 -13.20
C ASP A 509 8.38 -7.73 -13.83
N SER A 510 9.08 -8.20 -14.86
CA SER A 510 10.11 -7.42 -15.55
C SER A 510 9.58 -6.13 -16.18
N GLU A 511 8.38 -6.16 -16.75
CA GLU A 511 7.75 -4.96 -17.30
C GLU A 511 7.36 -3.97 -16.19
N ARG A 512 6.91 -4.48 -15.05
CA ARG A 512 6.53 -3.64 -13.89
C ARG A 512 7.75 -3.00 -13.24
N VAL A 513 8.82 -3.76 -13.03
CA VAL A 513 10.09 -3.22 -12.52
C VAL A 513 10.68 -2.20 -13.50
N ASN A 514 10.55 -2.41 -14.82
CA ASN A 514 10.96 -1.43 -15.83
C ASN A 514 10.20 -0.11 -15.68
N GLN A 515 8.89 -0.16 -15.49
CA GLN A 515 8.07 1.04 -15.26
C GLN A 515 8.49 1.79 -14.00
N VAL A 516 8.70 1.07 -12.87
CA VAL A 516 9.15 1.67 -11.61
C VAL A 516 10.55 2.28 -11.76
N ALA A 517 11.49 1.58 -12.38
CA ALA A 517 12.86 2.06 -12.57
C ALA A 517 12.91 3.35 -13.41
N ARG A 518 12.17 3.37 -14.54
CA ARG A 518 12.08 4.57 -15.40
C ARG A 518 11.44 5.73 -14.66
N TRP A 519 10.34 5.48 -13.97
CA TRP A 519 9.65 6.51 -13.21
C TRP A 519 10.53 7.09 -12.10
N LEU A 520 11.31 6.27 -11.38
CA LEU A 520 12.28 6.74 -10.38
C LEU A 520 13.35 7.64 -11.00
N LEU A 521 13.91 7.24 -12.15
CA LEU A 521 14.89 8.05 -12.88
C LEU A 521 14.30 9.39 -13.32
N GLU A 522 13.07 9.40 -13.82
CA GLU A 522 12.35 10.63 -14.17
C GLU A 522 12.15 11.53 -12.94
N GLN A 523 11.80 10.97 -11.78
CA GLN A 523 11.64 11.77 -10.55
C GLN A 523 12.98 12.37 -10.10
N ILE A 524 14.08 11.61 -10.17
CA ILE A 524 15.43 12.11 -9.85
C ILE A 524 15.85 13.23 -10.80
N ASP A 525 15.60 13.07 -12.11
CA ASP A 525 15.89 14.10 -13.10
C ASP A 525 15.05 15.38 -12.88
N CYS A 526 13.80 15.25 -12.44
CA CYS A 526 12.97 16.39 -12.04
C CYS A 526 13.53 17.10 -10.79
N LEU A 527 13.93 16.33 -9.77
CA LEU A 527 14.54 16.87 -8.55
C LEU A 527 15.79 17.68 -8.89
N LYS A 528 16.72 17.07 -9.64
CA LYS A 528 17.97 17.70 -10.11
C LYS A 528 17.68 19.04 -10.79
N LYS A 529 16.83 19.02 -11.82
CA LYS A 529 16.51 20.23 -12.61
C LYS A 529 15.99 21.37 -11.72
N ASN A 530 15.18 21.04 -10.72
CA ASN A 530 14.62 22.04 -9.82
C ASN A 530 15.64 22.54 -8.80
N VAL A 531 16.51 21.67 -8.28
CA VAL A 531 17.63 22.03 -7.40
C VAL A 531 18.62 22.96 -8.12
N ASP A 532 19.05 22.59 -9.33
CA ASP A 532 19.96 23.39 -10.18
C ASP A 532 19.39 24.78 -10.44
N LYS A 533 18.09 24.85 -10.73
CA LYS A 533 17.40 26.13 -10.96
C LYS A 533 17.41 26.99 -9.71
N ILE A 534 17.03 26.46 -8.54
CA ILE A 534 16.99 27.23 -7.29
C ILE A 534 18.40 27.72 -6.91
N GLN A 535 19.40 26.86 -7.04
CA GLN A 535 20.79 27.22 -6.74
C GLN A 535 21.29 28.32 -7.68
N THR A 536 21.04 28.21 -8.99
CA THR A 536 21.39 29.26 -9.97
C THR A 536 20.69 30.58 -9.65
N ASP A 537 19.38 30.54 -9.41
CA ASP A 537 18.56 31.72 -9.10
C ASP A 537 19.05 32.44 -7.83
N ILE A 538 19.50 31.71 -6.80
CA ILE A 538 20.04 32.30 -5.56
C ILE A 538 21.38 33.01 -5.82
N ILE A 539 22.29 32.38 -6.58
CA ILE A 539 23.61 32.95 -6.86
C ILE A 539 23.48 34.18 -7.77
N ASP A 540 22.62 34.11 -8.79
CA ASP A 540 22.39 35.24 -9.71
C ASP A 540 21.81 36.45 -8.96
N ARG A 541 20.84 36.24 -8.04
CA ARG A 541 20.34 37.32 -7.18
C ARG A 541 21.42 37.95 -6.30
N TYR A 542 22.36 37.16 -5.78
CA TYR A 542 23.49 37.71 -5.02
C TYR A 542 24.41 38.55 -5.91
N GLN A 543 24.74 38.07 -7.11
CA GLN A 543 25.55 38.81 -8.07
C GLN A 543 24.88 40.14 -8.48
N GLU A 544 23.59 40.11 -8.83
CA GLU A 544 22.82 41.32 -9.17
C GLU A 544 22.86 42.37 -8.05
N ARG A 545 22.79 41.93 -6.79
CA ARG A 545 22.89 42.83 -5.62
C ARG A 545 24.27 43.42 -5.45
N LEU A 546 25.32 42.62 -5.67
CA LEU A 546 26.70 43.08 -5.65
C LEU A 546 26.94 44.12 -6.73
N ASP A 547 26.48 43.87 -7.95
CA ASP A 547 26.58 44.78 -9.10
C ASP A 547 25.82 46.09 -8.84
N LYS A 548 24.61 46.00 -8.29
CA LYS A 548 23.82 47.17 -7.90
C LYS A 548 24.49 47.98 -6.78
N ALA A 549 24.97 47.31 -5.73
CA ALA A 549 25.69 47.97 -4.64
C ALA A 549 26.96 48.67 -5.16
N LYS A 550 27.66 48.08 -6.13
CA LYS A 550 28.82 48.68 -6.79
C LYS A 550 28.46 49.97 -7.53
N GLN A 551 27.35 49.98 -8.28
CA GLN A 551 26.86 51.16 -9.00
C GLN A 551 26.46 52.30 -8.04
N GLU A 552 25.82 51.97 -6.91
CA GLU A 552 25.28 52.93 -5.95
C GLU A 552 26.32 53.48 -4.94
N ILE A 553 27.53 52.93 -4.88
CA ILE A 553 28.57 53.28 -3.89
C ILE A 553 29.77 53.89 -4.60
N THR A 554 29.54 55.04 -5.23
CA THR A 554 30.56 55.77 -5.99
C THR A 554 31.15 56.99 -5.25
N ILE A 555 30.58 57.42 -4.11
CA ILE A 555 30.98 58.69 -3.46
C ILE A 555 31.30 58.58 -1.95
N ASP A 556 30.77 57.61 -1.20
CA ASP A 556 30.98 57.56 0.27
C ASP A 556 30.95 56.13 0.86
N TYR A 557 31.92 55.32 0.46
CA TYR A 557 32.04 53.91 0.88
C TYR A 557 32.30 53.75 2.39
N GLU A 558 33.12 54.63 3.00
CA GLU A 558 33.45 54.53 4.43
C GLU A 558 32.25 54.85 5.33
N THR A 559 31.45 55.87 5.00
CA THR A 559 30.24 56.20 5.77
C THR A 559 29.19 55.11 5.63
N LYS A 560 28.99 54.55 4.42
CA LYS A 560 28.10 53.39 4.24
C LYS A 560 28.61 52.17 5.02
N ARG A 561 29.89 51.85 4.98
CA ARG A 561 30.47 50.74 5.73
C ARG A 561 30.19 50.84 7.24
N ASN A 562 30.39 52.03 7.82
CA ASN A 562 30.15 52.26 9.25
C ASN A 562 28.68 52.08 9.67
N VAL A 563 27.73 52.30 8.76
CA VAL A 563 26.29 52.08 8.98
C VAL A 563 25.90 50.61 8.81
N TRP A 564 26.47 49.94 7.81
CA TRP A 564 26.04 48.59 7.42
C TRP A 564 26.73 47.46 8.20
N GLN A 565 27.92 47.69 8.74
CA GLN A 565 28.66 46.69 9.51
C GLN A 565 27.96 46.28 10.82
N PRO A 566 27.39 47.20 11.64
CA PRO A 566 26.57 46.83 12.79
C PRO A 566 25.26 46.13 12.40
N ILE A 567 24.68 46.50 11.26
CA ILE A 567 23.46 45.88 10.73
C ILE A 567 23.75 44.43 10.35
N GLN A 568 24.89 44.15 9.69
CA GLN A 568 25.30 42.78 9.37
C GLN A 568 25.45 41.90 10.62
N GLN A 569 26.12 42.39 11.67
CA GLN A 569 26.25 41.63 12.92
C GLN A 569 24.90 41.33 13.55
N LYS A 570 24.01 42.31 13.61
CA LYS A 570 22.67 42.10 14.17
C LYS A 570 21.83 41.14 13.33
N ALA A 571 22.01 41.17 12.02
CA ALA A 571 21.32 40.30 11.10
C ALA A 571 21.87 38.85 11.14
N GLN A 572 23.18 38.67 11.29
CA GLN A 572 23.80 37.36 11.56
C GLN A 572 23.27 36.74 12.86
N ASN A 573 23.19 37.52 13.95
CA ASN A 573 22.63 37.05 15.21
C ASN A 573 21.16 36.62 15.07
N LEU A 574 20.35 37.40 14.33
CA LEU A 574 18.95 37.04 14.03
C LEU A 574 18.87 35.75 13.23
N THR A 575 19.73 35.57 12.23
CA THR A 575 19.78 34.35 11.43
C THR A 575 20.15 33.14 12.30
N GLU A 576 21.14 33.25 13.19
CA GLU A 576 21.49 32.20 14.16
C GLU A 576 20.35 31.89 15.14
N GLU A 577 19.66 32.91 15.66
CA GLU A 577 18.46 32.74 16.49
C GLU A 577 17.36 31.98 15.73
N PHE A 578 17.09 32.34 14.47
CA PHE A 578 16.12 31.64 13.63
C PHE A 578 16.51 30.18 13.34
N TYR A 579 17.76 29.90 13.00
CA TYR A 579 18.25 28.53 12.80
C TYR A 579 18.19 27.71 14.10
N SER A 580 18.45 28.33 15.25
CA SER A 580 18.35 27.66 16.55
C SER A 580 16.90 27.29 16.89
N LEU A 581 15.93 28.14 16.53
CA LEU A 581 14.51 27.87 16.69
C LEU A 581 14.07 26.69 15.81
N GLU A 582 14.53 26.64 14.55
CA GLU A 582 14.25 25.53 13.64
C GLU A 582 14.84 24.21 14.15
N LYS A 583 16.10 24.23 14.61
CA LYS A 583 16.79 23.04 15.12
C LYS A 583 16.15 22.48 16.39
N ASN A 584 15.80 23.36 17.34
CA ASN A 584 15.09 22.99 18.56
C ASN A 584 13.69 22.43 18.27
N TRP A 585 13.09 22.82 17.15
CA TRP A 585 11.78 22.30 16.74
C TRP A 585 11.90 20.92 16.07
N LYS A 586 12.87 20.74 15.17
CA LYS A 586 13.17 19.45 14.52
C LYS A 586 13.70 18.39 15.50
N SER A 587 14.22 18.77 16.65
CA SER A 587 14.71 17.82 17.68
C SER A 587 13.65 17.43 18.72
N ASN A 588 12.56 18.21 18.84
CA ASN A 588 11.53 18.02 19.86
C ASN A 588 10.21 17.43 19.31
N ASN A 589 10.15 17.19 18.00
CA ASN A 589 9.07 16.51 17.26
C ASN A 589 9.69 15.42 16.39
#